data_AF-A0A838VYI3-F1
#
_entry.id   AF-A0A838VYI3-F1
#
_cell.length_a   1.000
_cell.length_b   1.000
_cell.length_c   1.000
_cell.angle_alpha   90.00
_cell.angle_beta   90.00
_cell.angle_gamma   90.00
#
_symmetry.space_group_name_H-M   'P 1'
#
loop_
_entity.id
_entity.type
_entity.pdbx_description
1 polymer ?
#
loop_
_entity_poly.entity_id
_entity_poly.type
_entity_poly.pdbx_seq_one_letter_code
_entity_poly.pdbx_strand_id
1 'polypeptide(L)'
;MDIMLHSLNIAGSEWLIILLAIVIILVPSKISGISKTIGKFIGEYEKAKDNLINEKNNLVQHTTVAQKQYIGPTIQRPVSSEREKLEIIAKSLHIDTEKKSDYEIRNLISSKLKGTQT
;
A
#
# COMPACT_ATOMS: atom_id res chain seq x y z
N MET A 1 31.44 -35.88 -39.56
CA MET A 1 32.12 -34.58 -39.34
C MET A 1 31.03 -33.62 -38.93
N ASP A 2 30.88 -33.50 -37.61
CA ASP A 2 29.82 -32.72 -36.98
C ASP A 2 30.02 -31.24 -37.29
N ILE A 3 29.34 -30.75 -38.32
CA ILE A 3 29.01 -29.33 -38.42
C ILE A 3 27.93 -29.05 -37.38
N MET A 4 28.43 -28.83 -36.17
CA MET A 4 27.73 -28.35 -34.98
C MET A 4 26.58 -27.40 -35.37
N LEU A 5 25.37 -27.92 -35.18
CA LEU A 5 24.13 -27.17 -35.05
C LEU A 5 24.35 -25.94 -34.16
N HIS A 6 24.56 -24.78 -34.78
CA HIS A 6 24.25 -23.51 -34.14
C HIS A 6 22.80 -23.19 -34.50
N SER A 7 21.88 -23.99 -33.97
CA SER A 7 20.50 -23.55 -33.85
C SER A 7 20.53 -22.32 -32.93
N LEU A 8 20.40 -21.12 -33.51
CA LEU A 8 20.07 -19.92 -32.75
C LEU A 8 18.81 -20.23 -31.95
N ASN A 9 18.99 -20.44 -30.66
CA ASN A 9 17.94 -20.83 -29.74
C ASN A 9 17.08 -19.60 -29.46
N ILE A 10 16.19 -19.27 -30.40
CA ILE A 10 15.30 -18.10 -30.42
C ILE A 10 14.24 -18.11 -29.28
N ALA A 11 14.51 -18.85 -28.21
CA ALA A 11 13.69 -18.99 -27.02
C ALA A 11 14.07 -18.04 -25.88
N GLY A 12 15.14 -17.22 -25.98
CA GLY A 12 15.40 -16.22 -24.93
C GLY A 12 16.66 -15.36 -25.05
N SER A 13 17.82 -15.94 -25.40
CA SER A 13 19.12 -15.26 -25.38
C SER A 13 19.24 -14.09 -26.37
N GLU A 14 18.56 -14.18 -27.51
CA GLU A 14 18.64 -13.26 -28.63
C GLU A 14 17.86 -11.96 -28.35
N TRP A 15 16.93 -11.98 -27.39
CA TRP A 15 16.28 -10.76 -26.92
C TRP A 15 17.27 -9.80 -26.26
N LEU A 16 18.34 -10.32 -25.66
CA LEU A 16 19.40 -9.47 -25.10
C LEU A 16 20.19 -8.73 -26.18
N ILE A 17 20.47 -9.36 -27.33
CA ILE A 17 21.16 -8.66 -28.42
C ILE A 17 20.25 -7.60 -29.07
N ILE A 18 18.95 -7.87 -29.19
CA ILE A 18 17.96 -6.88 -29.67
C ILE A 18 17.88 -5.71 -28.69
N LEU A 19 17.80 -5.97 -27.39
CA LEU A 19 17.77 -4.93 -26.36
C LEU A 19 19.04 -4.08 -26.39
N LEU A 20 20.20 -4.72 -26.53
CA LEU A 20 21.49 -4.03 -26.61
C LEU A 20 21.59 -3.12 -27.85
N ALA A 21 21.11 -3.59 -29.00
CA ALA A 21 21.07 -2.79 -30.23
C ALA A 21 20.16 -1.55 -30.09
N ILE A 22 18.98 -1.71 -29.46
CA ILE A 22 18.06 -0.59 -29.19
C ILE A 22 18.73 0.44 -28.28
N VAL A 23 19.40 0.01 -27.22
CA VAL A 23 20.09 0.90 -26.27
C VAL A 23 21.17 1.71 -27.00
N ILE A 24 22.02 1.07 -27.82
CA ILE A 24 23.09 1.77 -28.58
C ILE A 24 22.50 2.86 -29.49
N ILE A 25 21.39 2.58 -30.18
CA ILE A 25 20.73 3.54 -31.07
C ILE A 25 20.12 4.71 -30.29
N LEU A 26 19.61 4.46 -29.08
CA LEU A 26 18.88 5.46 -28.29
C LEU A 26 19.80 6.41 -27.48
N VAL A 27 21.03 5.98 -27.19
CA VAL A 27 21.94 6.68 -26.28
C VAL A 27 22.27 8.13 -26.67
N PRO A 28 22.59 8.50 -27.93
CA PRO A 28 23.09 9.86 -28.18
C PRO A 28 22.04 10.96 -28.35
N SER A 29 20.75 10.66 -28.65
CA SER A 29 19.82 11.71 -29.14
C SER A 29 18.59 12.02 -28.27
N LYS A 30 18.11 11.10 -27.42
CA LYS A 30 16.82 11.27 -26.72
C LYS A 30 16.91 11.32 -25.19
N ILE A 31 18.00 10.85 -24.59
CA ILE A 31 18.15 10.71 -23.13
C ILE A 31 18.28 12.06 -22.42
N SER A 32 19.03 13.02 -22.98
CA SER A 32 19.29 14.32 -22.32
C SER A 32 18.05 15.20 -22.15
N GLY A 33 17.10 15.14 -23.10
CA GLY A 33 15.85 15.88 -23.03
C GLY A 33 14.84 15.26 -22.07
N ILE A 34 14.70 13.93 -22.11
CA ILE A 34 13.74 13.17 -21.30
C ILE A 34 14.18 13.13 -19.83
N SER A 35 15.49 13.06 -19.54
CA SER A 35 16.01 13.06 -18.17
C SER A 35 15.66 14.33 -17.40
N LYS A 36 15.65 15.50 -18.06
CA LYS A 36 15.24 16.77 -17.45
C LYS A 36 13.77 16.76 -17.04
N THR A 37 12.90 16.19 -17.87
CA THR A 37 11.46 16.10 -17.58
C THR A 37 11.17 15.07 -16.50
N ILE A 38 11.78 13.89 -16.59
CA ILE A 38 11.64 12.83 -15.58
C ILE A 38 12.21 13.31 -14.23
N GLY A 39 13.39 13.94 -14.22
CA GLY A 39 13.99 14.49 -13.01
C GLY A 39 13.13 15.59 -12.37
N LYS A 40 12.53 16.48 -13.18
CA LYS A 40 11.56 17.46 -12.68
C LYS A 40 10.33 16.80 -12.08
N PHE A 41 9.75 15.80 -12.76
CA PHE A 41 8.57 15.10 -12.26
C PHE A 41 8.84 14.36 -10.95
N ILE A 42 9.96 13.62 -10.88
CA ILE A 42 10.38 12.92 -9.66
C ILE A 42 10.65 13.92 -8.54
N GLY A 43 11.33 15.04 -8.83
CA GLY A 43 11.62 16.08 -7.84
C GLY A 43 10.37 16.77 -7.29
N GLU A 44 9.40 17.11 -8.14
CA GLU A 44 8.12 17.68 -7.68
C GLU A 44 7.28 16.64 -6.92
N TYR A 45 7.31 15.36 -7.32
CA TYR A 45 6.67 14.28 -6.58
C TYR A 45 7.27 14.09 -5.19
N GLU A 46 8.60 14.10 -5.07
CA GLU A 46 9.30 13.97 -3.79
C GLU A 46 8.98 15.16 -2.88
N LYS A 47 8.98 16.39 -3.40
CA LYS A 47 8.55 17.59 -2.65
C LYS A 47 7.10 17.48 -2.16
N ALA A 48 6.18 17.05 -3.03
CA ALA A 48 4.78 16.89 -2.65
C ALA A 48 4.62 15.81 -1.57
N LYS A 49 5.32 14.68 -1.71
CA LYS A 49 5.35 13.61 -0.71
C LYS A 49 5.92 14.10 0.62
N ASP A 50 7.01 14.84 0.61
CA ASP A 50 7.64 15.37 1.81
C ASP A 50 6.75 16.40 2.51
N ASN A 51 6.06 17.26 1.75
CA ASN A 51 5.07 18.17 2.31
C ASN A 51 3.91 17.41 2.98
N LEU A 52 3.40 16.35 2.35
CA LEU A 52 2.36 15.50 2.95
C LEU A 52 2.84 14.79 4.21
N ILE A 53 4.07 14.26 4.20
CA ILE A 53 4.66 13.62 5.37
C ILE A 53 4.91 14.63 6.48
N ASN A 54 5.40 15.83 6.16
CA ASN A 54 5.61 16.90 7.12
C ASN A 54 4.29 17.41 7.69
N GLU A 55 3.24 17.57 6.90
CA GLU A 55 1.90 17.87 7.41
C GLU A 55 1.40 16.77 8.33
N LYS A 56 1.52 15.49 7.92
CA LYS A 56 1.17 14.36 8.79
C LYS A 56 1.96 14.39 10.09
N ASN A 57 3.27 14.64 10.02
CA ASN A 57 4.14 14.68 11.20
C ASN A 57 3.85 15.90 12.07
N ASN A 58 3.55 17.06 11.50
CA ASN A 58 3.11 18.23 12.25
C ASN A 58 1.77 17.95 12.94
N LEU A 59 0.79 17.36 12.26
CA LEU A 59 -0.47 16.92 12.86
C LEU A 59 -0.24 15.90 13.99
N VAL A 60 0.70 14.96 13.81
CA VAL A 60 1.09 13.99 14.83
C VAL A 60 1.88 14.66 15.96
N GLN A 61 2.74 15.64 15.70
CA GLN A 61 3.52 16.36 16.71
C GLN A 61 2.65 17.30 17.56
N HIS A 62 1.66 17.96 16.94
CA HIS A 62 0.58 18.63 17.67
C HIS A 62 -0.26 17.64 18.48
N THR A 63 -0.25 16.35 18.13
CA THR A 63 -0.90 15.28 18.89
C THR A 63 0.01 14.71 20.01
N THR A 64 1.34 14.69 19.85
CA THR A 64 2.27 14.11 20.86
C THR A 64 2.78 15.08 21.92
N VAL A 65 2.66 16.40 21.73
CA VAL A 65 2.84 17.36 22.85
C VAL A 65 1.59 17.42 23.75
N ALA A 66 0.47 16.88 23.28
CA ALA A 66 -0.73 16.66 24.07
C ALA A 66 -0.85 15.17 24.47
N GLN A 67 -0.19 14.75 25.55
CA GLN A 67 -0.74 13.65 26.34
C GLN A 67 -2.09 14.09 26.92
N LYS A 68 -3.16 14.01 26.12
CA LYS A 68 -4.54 13.98 26.59
C LYS A 68 -5.42 13.58 25.42
N GLN A 69 -5.83 12.31 25.42
CA GLN A 69 -6.99 11.78 24.70
C GLN A 69 -7.22 12.39 23.30
N TYR A 70 -6.75 11.72 22.25
CA TYR A 70 -7.29 11.99 20.92
C TYR A 70 -8.82 11.75 20.97
N ILE A 71 -9.59 12.84 20.98
CA ILE A 71 -11.07 12.87 20.93
C ILE A 71 -11.56 13.10 19.48
N GLY A 72 -10.68 12.88 18.49
CA GLY A 72 -11.04 12.91 17.08
C GLY A 72 -11.48 11.52 16.60
N PRO A 73 -12.11 11.42 15.41
CA PRO A 73 -12.44 10.12 14.84
C PRO A 73 -11.14 9.35 14.54
N THR A 74 -10.94 8.18 15.17
CA THR A 74 -9.87 7.26 14.76
C THR A 74 -10.14 6.88 13.32
N ILE A 75 -9.27 7.27 12.40
CA ILE A 75 -9.38 6.92 10.98
C ILE A 75 -9.09 5.42 10.87
N GLN A 76 -10.12 4.63 11.08
CA GLN A 76 -10.12 3.21 10.78
C GLN A 76 -10.02 3.08 9.26
N ARG A 77 -9.07 2.27 8.79
CA ARG A 77 -8.91 1.97 7.36
C ARG A 77 -10.25 1.46 6.78
N PRO A 78 -10.45 1.53 5.45
CA PRO A 78 -11.62 0.94 4.82
C PRO A 78 -11.80 -0.51 5.29
N VAL A 79 -12.92 -0.78 5.96
CA VAL A 79 -13.25 -2.14 6.40
C VAL A 79 -13.50 -2.98 5.17
N SER A 80 -12.72 -4.04 5.02
CA SER A 80 -12.64 -4.85 3.81
C SER A 80 -13.64 -6.01 3.82
N SER A 81 -14.23 -6.34 4.98
CA SER A 81 -15.18 -7.46 5.12
C SER A 81 -16.27 -7.23 6.18
N GLU A 82 -17.36 -7.99 6.09
CA GLU A 82 -18.39 -8.02 7.14
C GLU A 82 -17.86 -8.56 8.46
N ARG A 83 -16.95 -9.55 8.40
CA ARG A 83 -16.24 -10.10 9.55
C ARG A 83 -15.51 -9.01 10.34
N GLU A 84 -14.76 -8.16 9.64
CA GLU A 84 -14.01 -7.06 10.25
C GLU A 84 -14.94 -6.06 10.95
N LYS A 85 -16.12 -5.76 10.38
CA LYS A 85 -17.13 -4.93 11.04
C LYS A 85 -17.58 -5.54 12.36
N LEU A 86 -17.85 -6.85 12.39
CA LEU A 86 -18.25 -7.56 13.60
C LEU A 86 -17.14 -7.56 14.65
N GLU A 87 -15.89 -7.74 14.24
CA GLU A 87 -14.74 -7.72 15.15
C GLU A 87 -14.49 -6.34 15.76
N ILE A 88 -14.64 -5.27 14.98
CA ILE A 88 -14.53 -3.89 15.49
C ILE A 88 -15.59 -3.63 16.56
N ILE A 89 -16.86 -3.99 16.29
CA ILE A 89 -17.95 -3.81 17.24
C ILE A 89 -17.74 -4.68 18.48
N ALA A 90 -17.35 -5.95 18.30
CA ALA A 90 -17.06 -6.87 19.39
C ALA A 90 -15.93 -6.36 20.29
N LYS A 91 -14.86 -5.82 19.68
CA LYS A 91 -13.75 -5.19 20.39
C LYS A 91 -14.20 -3.97 21.20
N SER A 92 -15.06 -3.11 20.64
CA SER A 92 -15.66 -1.99 21.38
C SER A 92 -16.52 -2.45 22.57
N LEU A 93 -17.12 -3.64 22.48
CA LEU A 93 -17.92 -4.25 23.54
C LEU A 93 -17.15 -5.20 24.47
N HIS A 94 -15.81 -5.28 24.34
CA HIS A 94 -14.95 -6.20 25.10
C HIS A 94 -15.37 -7.68 24.96
N ILE A 95 -15.83 -8.08 23.77
CA ILE A 95 -16.20 -9.45 23.42
C ILE A 95 -15.01 -10.13 22.72
N ASP A 96 -14.61 -11.30 23.21
CA ASP A 96 -13.62 -12.13 22.54
C ASP A 96 -14.20 -12.77 21.28
N THR A 97 -13.48 -12.64 20.17
CA THR A 97 -13.88 -13.12 18.83
C THR A 97 -13.08 -14.33 18.37
N GLU A 98 -12.06 -14.73 19.13
CA GLU A 98 -11.19 -15.85 18.77
C GLU A 98 -12.00 -17.15 18.67
N LYS A 99 -11.86 -17.83 17.52
CA LYS A 99 -12.52 -19.12 17.22
C LYS A 99 -14.06 -19.07 17.22
N LYS A 100 -14.68 -17.89 17.15
CA LYS A 100 -16.13 -17.74 17.04
C LYS A 100 -16.54 -17.51 15.59
N SER A 101 -17.65 -18.13 15.18
CA SER A 101 -18.31 -17.85 13.91
C SER A 101 -18.96 -16.46 13.91
N ASP A 102 -19.20 -15.92 12.71
CA ASP A 102 -19.84 -14.61 12.52
C ASP A 102 -21.22 -14.54 13.19
N TYR A 103 -21.95 -15.66 13.15
CA TYR A 103 -23.25 -15.81 13.81
C TYR A 103 -23.14 -15.68 15.34
N GLU A 104 -22.16 -16.36 15.94
CA GLU A 104 -21.93 -16.30 17.38
C GLU A 104 -21.51 -14.91 17.83
N ILE A 105 -20.62 -14.25 17.09
CA ILE A 105 -20.20 -12.87 17.39
C ILE A 105 -21.39 -11.93 17.33
N ARG A 106 -22.22 -12.03 16.29
CA ARG A 106 -23.43 -11.22 16.13
C ARG A 106 -24.42 -11.42 17.28
N ASN A 107 -24.61 -12.67 17.72
CA ASN A 107 -25.48 -12.98 18.84
C ASN A 107 -24.95 -12.39 20.16
N LEU A 108 -23.64 -12.46 20.40
CA LEU A 108 -22.98 -11.87 21.57
C LEU A 108 -23.05 -10.34 21.59
N ILE A 109 -22.84 -9.69 20.43
CA ILE A 109 -23.01 -8.24 20.29
C ILE A 109 -24.46 -7.87 20.61
N SER A 110 -25.42 -8.59 20.04
CA SER A 110 -26.84 -8.33 20.24
C SER A 110 -27.27 -8.51 21.68
N SER A 111 -26.75 -9.53 22.38
CA SER A 111 -27.07 -9.76 23.79
C SER A 111 -26.45 -8.70 24.70
N LYS A 112 -25.19 -8.29 24.46
CA LYS A 112 -24.54 -7.20 25.20
C LYS A 112 -25.27 -5.88 25.03
N LEU A 113 -25.63 -5.48 23.81
CA LEU A 113 -26.36 -4.24 23.55
C LEU A 113 -27.76 -4.23 24.17
N LYS A 114 -28.47 -5.37 24.14
CA LYS A 114 -29.79 -5.49 24.79
C LYS A 114 -29.69 -5.37 26.32
N GLY A 115 -28.64 -5.93 26.93
CA GLY A 115 -28.42 -5.89 28.37
C GLY A 115 -27.89 -4.56 28.92
N THR A 116 -27.49 -3.61 28.08
CA THR A 116 -26.99 -2.29 28.49
C THR A 116 -28.10 -1.21 28.53
N GLN A 117 -29.34 -1.53 28.14
CA GLN A 117 -30.46 -0.57 28.11
C GLN A 117 -31.33 -0.56 29.39
N THR A 118 -30.75 -0.92 30.55
CA THR A 118 -31.40 -0.83 31.89
C THR A 118 -30.38 -0.40 32.91
#